data_AF-A0AAD6VH42-F1
#
_entry.id   AF-A0AAD6VH42-F1
#
_cell.length_a   1.000
_cell.length_b   1.000
_cell.length_c   1.000
_cell.angle_alpha   90.00
_cell.angle_beta   90.00
_cell.angle_gamma   90.00
#
_symmetry.space_group_name_H-M   'P 1'
#
loop_
_entity.id
_entity.type
_entity.pdbx_description
1 polymer ?
#
loop_
_entity_poly.entity_id
_entity_poly.type
_entity_poly.pdbx_seq_one_letter_code
_entity_poly.pdbx_strand_id
1 'polypeptide(L)'
;MPGYTVVKCAGGTRVALFEWKEHPLVEVRGTVIVPKQETRSWLRLSRDRKYRTMTIGETRYIWTPDKGHINLHSSGGSPQLLGRISRGENTVIIEVAKEAIDRGLLDPIVTAAFLLQCGHSID
;
A
#
# COMPACT_ATOMS: atom_id res chain seq x y z
N MET A 1 -1.47 24.42 -1.26
CA MET A 1 -0.54 24.20 -0.14
C MET A 1 -0.08 22.76 -0.18
N PRO A 2 1.22 22.47 -0.06
CA PRO A 2 1.66 21.11 0.21
C PRO A 2 1.09 20.67 1.56
N GLY A 3 0.30 19.60 1.55
CA GLY A 3 -0.30 19.01 2.74
C GLY A 3 0.45 17.76 3.16
N TYR A 4 0.10 17.22 4.32
CA TYR A 4 0.55 15.89 4.71
C TYR A 4 -0.63 15.08 5.25
N THR A 5 -0.57 13.78 5.06
CA THR A 5 -1.52 12.83 5.65
C THR A 5 -0.76 11.88 6.56
N VAL A 6 -1.27 11.63 7.76
CA VAL A 6 -0.68 10.69 8.71
C VAL A 6 -1.66 9.56 8.97
N VAL A 7 -1.19 8.33 8.82
CA VAL A 7 -1.93 7.14 9.26
C VAL A 7 -1.44 6.79 10.67
N LYS A 8 -2.39 6.56 11.57
CA LYS A 8 -2.13 6.20 12.96
C LYS A 8 -2.89 4.94 13.34
N CYS A 9 -2.29 4.12 14.19
CA CYS A 9 -3.02 3.07 14.90
C CYS A 9 -3.98 3.68 15.92
N ALA A 10 -4.92 2.87 16.42
CA ALA A 10 -5.89 3.29 17.44
C ALA A 10 -5.22 3.90 18.70
N GLY A 11 -4.04 3.42 19.09
CA GLY A 11 -3.24 3.97 20.19
C GLY A 11 -2.52 5.30 19.90
N GLY A 12 -2.69 5.89 18.72
CA GLY A 12 -2.08 7.17 18.33
C GLY A 12 -0.67 7.07 17.72
N THR A 13 -0.04 5.90 17.75
CA THR A 13 1.25 5.63 17.10
C THR A 13 1.15 5.87 15.59
N ARG A 14 2.08 6.66 15.05
CA ARG A 14 2.14 6.96 13.61
C ARG A 14 2.75 5.77 12.87
N VAL A 15 2.02 5.22 11.91
CA VAL A 15 2.47 4.08 11.09
C VAL A 15 2.87 4.48 9.69
N ALA A 16 2.29 5.55 9.15
CA ALA A 16 2.70 6.08 7.85
C ALA A 16 2.55 7.60 7.76
N LEU A 17 3.37 8.20 6.90
CA LEU A 17 3.35 9.61 6.55
C LEU A 17 3.37 9.77 5.04
N PHE A 18 2.48 10.61 4.53
CA PHE A 18 2.45 11.07 3.15
C PHE A 18 2.73 12.57 3.11
N GLU A 19 3.63 13.01 2.24
CA GLU A 19 3.88 14.42 1.98
C GLU A 19 3.44 14.75 0.55
N TRP A 20 2.39 15.56 0.42
CA TRP A 20 1.77 15.92 -0.85
C TRP A 20 2.47 17.13 -1.45
N LYS A 21 3.37 16.88 -2.39
CA LYS A 21 4.07 17.88 -3.18
C LYS A 21 4.11 17.41 -4.65
N GLU A 22 4.82 18.13 -5.51
CA GLU A 22 4.96 17.77 -6.94
C GLU A 22 5.37 16.30 -7.15
N HIS A 23 6.28 15.80 -6.32
CA HIS A 23 6.61 14.38 -6.22
C HIS A 23 6.26 13.86 -4.81
N PRO A 24 5.07 13.25 -4.63
CA PRO A 24 4.60 12.85 -3.31
C PRO A 24 5.53 11.83 -2.67
N LEU A 25 5.80 12.00 -1.38
CA LEU A 25 6.62 11.06 -0.60
C LEU A 25 5.77 10.20 0.31
N VAL A 26 6.26 8.99 0.58
CA VAL A 26 5.70 8.03 1.52
C VAL A 26 6.78 7.52 2.45
N GLU A 27 6.42 7.29 3.70
CA GLU A 27 7.24 6.67 4.72
C GLU A 27 6.36 5.72 5.56
N VAL A 28 6.86 4.52 5.88
CA VAL A 28 6.18 3.57 6.78
C VAL A 28 7.10 3.33 7.98
N ARG A 29 6.57 3.54 9.19
CA ARG A 29 7.28 3.50 10.49
C ARG A 29 6.78 2.39 11.42
N GLY A 30 6.01 1.46 10.87
CA GLY A 30 5.40 0.35 11.60
C GLY A 30 6.38 -0.78 11.91
N THR A 31 5.86 -2.01 11.99
CA THR A 31 6.68 -3.22 12.21
C THR A 31 7.75 -3.39 11.13
N VAL A 32 7.42 -3.07 9.88
CA VAL A 32 8.40 -2.99 8.80
C VAL A 32 8.64 -1.53 8.43
N ILE A 33 9.91 -1.15 8.40
CA ILE A 33 10.34 0.21 8.10
C ILE A 33 10.51 0.34 6.59
N VAL A 34 9.78 1.29 6.00
CA VAL A 34 10.00 1.75 4.63
C VAL A 34 10.55 3.18 4.73
N PRO A 35 11.82 3.41 4.33
CA PRO A 35 12.41 4.73 4.39
C PRO A 35 11.65 5.69 3.47
N LYS A 36 11.67 6.98 3.84
CA LYS A 36 10.99 8.02 3.08
C LYS A 36 11.49 8.03 1.64
N GLN A 37 10.57 7.88 0.71
CA GLN A 37 10.86 7.82 -0.73
C GLN A 37 9.65 8.29 -1.55
N GLU A 38 9.83 8.46 -2.85
CA GLU A 38 8.72 8.81 -3.74
C GLU A 38 7.67 7.69 -3.80
N THR A 39 6.40 8.08 -3.76
CA THR A 39 5.24 7.16 -3.87
C THR A 39 5.32 6.29 -5.11
N ARG A 40 5.65 6.87 -6.28
CA ARG A 40 5.85 6.13 -7.54
C ARG A 40 7.00 5.12 -7.52
N SER A 41 8.00 5.34 -6.67
CA SER A 41 9.13 4.44 -6.52
C SER A 41 8.77 3.26 -5.62
N TRP A 42 8.04 3.54 -4.52
CA TRP A 42 7.59 2.52 -3.58
C TRP A 42 6.46 1.65 -4.11
N LEU A 43 5.43 2.27 -4.71
CA LEU A 43 4.25 1.62 -5.29
C LEU A 43 4.25 1.75 -6.82
N ARG A 44 5.27 1.14 -7.42
CA ARG A 44 5.61 1.30 -8.83
C ARG A 44 4.55 0.76 -9.76
N LEU A 45 4.07 1.58 -10.69
CA LEU A 45 3.22 1.15 -11.80
C LEU A 45 4.03 0.33 -12.81
N SER A 46 3.47 -0.81 -13.21
CA SER A 46 3.99 -1.63 -14.32
C SER A 46 3.95 -0.87 -15.64
N ARG A 47 4.83 -1.26 -16.58
CA ARG A 47 4.91 -0.62 -17.91
C ARG A 47 3.61 -0.74 -18.70
N ASP A 48 2.91 -1.86 -18.56
CA ASP A 48 1.61 -2.10 -19.19
C ASP A 48 0.44 -1.51 -18.39
N ARG A 49 0.73 -0.84 -17.26
CA ARG A 49 -0.21 -0.17 -16.36
C ARG A 49 -1.29 -1.12 -15.79
N LYS A 50 -1.04 -2.44 -15.78
CA LYS A 50 -2.02 -3.44 -15.31
C LYS A 50 -1.93 -3.74 -13.83
N TYR A 51 -0.78 -3.50 -13.23
CA TYR A 51 -0.53 -3.78 -11.81
C TYR A 51 0.46 -2.80 -11.21
N ARG A 52 0.48 -2.71 -9.88
CA ARG A 52 1.53 -2.01 -9.14
C ARG A 52 2.37 -3.00 -8.35
N THR A 53 3.63 -2.67 -8.10
CA THR A 53 4.50 -3.51 -7.26
C THR A 53 5.16 -2.71 -6.17
N MET A 54 5.29 -3.32 -5.01
CA MET A 54 6.08 -2.81 -3.88
C MET A 54 7.02 -3.89 -3.36
N THR A 55 8.12 -3.49 -2.76
CA THR A 55 9.08 -4.42 -2.16
C THR A 55 9.20 -4.09 -0.67
N ILE A 56 9.09 -5.11 0.17
CA ILE A 56 9.22 -5.01 1.62
C ILE A 56 10.30 -6.02 2.04
N GLY A 57 11.42 -5.53 2.54
CA GLY A 57 12.64 -6.34 2.68
C GLY A 57 13.11 -6.83 1.30
N GLU A 58 13.28 -8.14 1.16
CA GLU A 58 13.65 -8.78 -0.11
C GLU A 58 12.45 -9.30 -0.91
N THR A 59 11.25 -9.25 -0.32
CA THR A 59 10.05 -9.82 -0.94
C THR A 59 9.31 -8.76 -1.75
N ARG A 60 9.05 -9.08 -3.01
CA ARG A 60 8.21 -8.26 -3.89
C ARG A 60 6.75 -8.71 -3.79
N TYR A 61 5.86 -7.72 -3.83
CA TYR A 61 4.42 -7.88 -3.76
C TYR A 61 3.77 -7.15 -4.94
N ILE A 62 2.63 -7.67 -5.39
CA ILE A 62 1.96 -7.24 -6.61
C ILE A 62 0.50 -6.93 -6.29
N TRP A 63 0.10 -5.69 -6.59
CA TRP A 63 -1.27 -5.21 -6.53
C TRP A 63 -1.91 -5.25 -7.92
N THR A 64 -2.93 -6.10 -8.09
CA THR A 64 -3.64 -6.31 -9.36
C THR A 64 -5.12 -5.97 -9.21
N PRO A 65 -5.67 -5.08 -10.06
CA PRO A 65 -7.11 -4.92 -10.20
C PRO A 65 -7.73 -6.23 -10.72
N ASP A 66 -8.84 -6.66 -10.12
CA ASP A 66 -9.58 -7.85 -10.52
C ASP A 66 -11.07 -7.71 -10.14
N LYS A 67 -11.96 -7.73 -11.14
CA LYS A 67 -13.43 -7.75 -10.98
C LYS A 67 -13.98 -6.76 -9.92
N GLY A 68 -13.49 -5.53 -9.91
CA GLY A 68 -13.94 -4.49 -8.97
C GLY A 68 -13.19 -4.47 -7.63
N HIS A 69 -12.22 -5.36 -7.45
CA HIS A 69 -11.32 -5.42 -6.30
C HIS A 69 -9.90 -5.05 -6.72
N ILE A 70 -9.05 -4.74 -5.73
CA ILE A 70 -7.59 -4.68 -5.91
C ILE A 70 -6.96 -5.72 -4.98
N ASN A 71 -6.39 -6.77 -5.56
CA ASN A 71 -5.83 -7.90 -4.83
C ASN A 71 -4.32 -7.73 -4.66
N LEU A 72 -3.80 -8.07 -3.49
CA LEU A 72 -2.37 -8.16 -3.19
C LEU A 72 -1.92 -9.61 -3.23
N HIS A 73 -0.88 -9.87 -4.00
CA HIS A 73 -0.21 -11.17 -4.04
C HIS A 73 1.27 -11.06 -3.70
N SER A 74 1.84 -12.12 -3.12
CA SER A 74 3.29 -12.31 -3.14
C SER A 74 3.78 -12.57 -4.56
N SER A 75 4.96 -12.06 -4.92
CA SER A 75 5.64 -12.50 -6.14
C SER A 75 6.43 -13.78 -5.85
N GLY A 76 6.21 -14.85 -6.61
CA GLY A 76 6.91 -16.13 -6.45
C GLY A 76 6.26 -17.25 -7.25
N GLY A 77 6.82 -18.47 -7.16
CA GLY A 77 6.33 -19.63 -7.92
C GLY A 77 4.90 -20.07 -7.60
N SER A 78 4.37 -19.69 -6.43
CA SER A 78 2.96 -19.86 -6.06
C SER A 78 2.46 -18.55 -5.43
N PRO A 79 1.84 -17.65 -6.22
CA PRO A 79 1.30 -16.39 -5.72
C PRO A 79 0.20 -16.63 -4.69
N GLN A 80 0.37 -16.10 -3.48
CA GLN A 80 -0.62 -16.19 -2.40
C GLN A 80 -1.40 -14.88 -2.32
N LEU A 81 -2.73 -14.96 -2.20
CA LEU A 81 -3.56 -13.78 -1.92
C LEU A 81 -3.36 -13.36 -0.46
N LEU A 82 -2.76 -12.18 -0.27
CA LEU A 82 -2.39 -11.66 1.06
C LEU A 82 -3.31 -10.53 1.52
N GLY A 83 -4.00 -9.88 0.58
CA GLY A 83 -5.01 -8.89 0.91
C GLY A 83 -5.88 -8.54 -0.28
N ARG A 84 -7.02 -7.93 0.01
CA ARG A 84 -7.99 -7.47 -0.97
C ARG A 84 -8.57 -6.15 -0.54
N ILE A 85 -8.63 -5.20 -1.47
CA ILE A 85 -9.31 -3.93 -1.31
C ILE A 85 -10.63 -4.00 -2.08
N SER A 86 -11.72 -3.71 -1.37
CA SER A 86 -13.07 -3.62 -1.92
C SER A 86 -13.64 -2.24 -1.59
N ARG A 87 -14.40 -1.65 -2.52
CA ARG A 87 -15.01 -0.34 -2.33
C ARG A 87 -16.51 -0.47 -2.15
N GLY A 88 -17.02 0.03 -1.02
CA GLY A 88 -18.43 0.31 -0.80
C GLY A 88 -18.76 1.76 -1.17
N GLU A 89 -20.01 2.16 -0.95
CA GLU A 89 -20.50 3.50 -1.31
C GLU A 89 -19.67 4.63 -0.67
N ASN A 90 -19.39 4.52 0.64
CA ASN A 90 -18.59 5.48 1.40
C ASN A 90 -17.50 4.80 2.26
N THR A 91 -17.16 3.56 1.95
CA THR A 91 -16.20 2.76 2.73
C THR A 91 -15.20 2.07 1.82
N VAL A 92 -13.99 1.89 2.35
CA VAL A 92 -12.98 1.01 1.78
C VAL A 92 -12.79 -0.12 2.76
N ILE A 93 -13.00 -1.35 2.31
CA ILE A 93 -12.78 -2.56 3.10
C ILE A 93 -11.46 -3.17 2.66
N ILE A 94 -10.60 -3.44 3.63
CA ILE A 94 -9.32 -4.13 3.42
C ILE A 94 -9.42 -5.47 4.13
N GLU A 95 -9.50 -6.55 3.37
CA GLU A 95 -9.37 -7.91 3.87
C GLU A 95 -7.88 -8.28 3.86
N VAL A 96 -7.36 -8.81 4.96
CA VAL A 96 -5.94 -9.13 5.11
C VAL A 96 -5.81 -10.58 5.57
N ALA A 97 -5.02 -11.38 4.87
CA ALA A 97 -4.74 -12.76 5.24
C ALA A 97 -3.91 -12.80 6.53
N LYS A 98 -4.11 -13.83 7.35
CA LYS A 98 -3.35 -14.00 8.61
C LYS A 98 -1.85 -14.05 8.34
N GLU A 99 -1.45 -14.72 7.26
CA GLU A 99 -0.05 -14.85 6.84
C GLU A 99 0.59 -13.49 6.54
N ALA A 100 -0.18 -12.52 6.05
CA ALA A 100 0.32 -11.17 5.82
C ALA A 100 0.55 -10.41 7.13
N ILE A 101 -0.36 -10.60 8.11
CA ILE A 101 -0.24 -10.04 9.46
C ILE A 101 0.97 -10.62 10.17
N ASP A 102 1.14 -11.94 10.14
CA ASP A 102 2.27 -12.64 10.77
C ASP A 102 3.62 -12.18 10.19
N ARG A 103 3.65 -11.71 8.92
CA ARG A 103 4.83 -11.14 8.26
C ARG A 103 5.01 -9.63 8.51
N GLY A 104 4.19 -9.01 9.34
CA GLY A 104 4.25 -7.58 9.64
C GLY A 104 3.79 -6.66 8.49
N LEU A 105 3.03 -7.17 7.53
CA LEU A 105 2.64 -6.44 6.32
C LEU A 105 1.42 -5.52 6.51
N LEU A 106 0.78 -5.52 7.68
CA LEU A 106 -0.45 -4.76 7.90
C LEU A 106 -0.26 -3.26 7.60
N ASP A 107 0.78 -2.63 8.16
CA ASP A 107 1.03 -1.20 7.95
C ASP A 107 1.37 -0.87 6.48
N PRO A 108 2.27 -1.60 5.79
CA PRO A 108 2.46 -1.46 4.35
C PRO A 108 1.17 -1.64 3.53
N ILE A 109 0.33 -2.63 3.87
CA ILE A 109 -0.93 -2.92 3.17
C ILE A 109 -1.90 -1.74 3.30
N VAL A 110 -2.12 -1.24 4.52
CA VAL A 110 -3.00 -0.09 4.77
C VAL A 110 -2.46 1.16 4.08
N THR A 111 -1.15 1.37 4.13
CA THR A 111 -0.48 2.51 3.47
C THR A 111 -0.66 2.46 1.95
N ALA A 112 -0.45 1.29 1.33
CA ALA A 112 -0.66 1.12 -0.11
C ALA A 112 -2.14 1.25 -0.48
N ALA A 113 -3.05 0.67 0.30
CA ALA A 113 -4.48 0.78 0.08
C ALA A 113 -4.96 2.24 0.10
N PHE A 114 -4.45 3.05 1.02
CA PHE A 114 -4.73 4.48 1.03
C PHE A 114 -4.24 5.16 -0.26
N LEU A 115 -2.99 4.94 -0.69
CA LEU A 115 -2.50 5.51 -1.96
C LEU A 115 -3.34 5.10 -3.16
N LEU A 116 -3.78 3.83 -3.22
CA LEU A 116 -4.60 3.29 -4.29
C LEU A 116 -6.03 3.87 -4.32
N GLN A 117 -6.52 4.44 -3.23
CA GLN A 117 -7.90 4.91 -3.08
C GLN A 117 -8.03 6.42 -2.84
N CYS A 118 -6.93 7.14 -2.59
CA CYS A 118 -6.97 8.55 -2.17
C CYS A 118 -7.33 9.55 -3.28
N GLY A 119 -7.38 9.14 -4.56
CA GLY A 119 -7.71 10.02 -5.69
C GLY A 119 -6.62 11.02 -6.08
N HIS A 120 -5.49 11.07 -5.37
CA HIS A 120 -4.33 11.87 -5.75
C HIS A 120 -3.48 11.15 -6.83
N SER A 121 -2.79 11.94 -7.67
CA SER A 121 -1.74 11.39 -8.53
C SER A 121 -0.56 10.95 -7.67
N ILE A 122 -0.14 9.69 -7.83
CA ILE A 122 0.99 9.08 -7.10
C ILE A 122 2.13 8.64 -8.04
N ASP A 123 2.03 8.99 -9.33
CA ASP A 123 3.03 8.74 -10.38
C ASP A 123 3.76 10.03 -10.78
#